data_AF-A0A8M2BLN1-F1
#
_entry.id   AF-A0A8M2BLN1-F1
#
_cell.length_a   1.000
_cell.length_b   1.000
_cell.length_c   1.000
_cell.angle_alpha   90.00
_cell.angle_beta   90.00
_cell.angle_gamma   90.00
#
_symmetry.space_group_name_H-M   'P 1'
#
loop_
_entity.id
_entity.type
_entity.pdbx_description
1 polymer ?
#
loop_
_entity_poly.entity_id
_entity_poly.type
_entity_poly.pdbx_seq_one_letter_code
_entity_poly.pdbx_strand_id
1 'polypeptide(L)'
;MKCEKSDAKCGKIQCHSAAKKPKGTNAVSIDTTIQTDGIEVKCRGTFVYSTQDGQGDLPDPGLVMTGTKCGEGKVCKDRRCQNTSFTELESCIVRCHGHGVCNSNGNCHCSRGWAPPFCEKPGLGGSVDSGPVQYD
;
A
#
# COMPACT_ATOMS: atom_id res chain seq x y z
N MET A 1 -11.45 7.31 19.97
CA MET A 1 -11.43 8.53 19.11
C MET A 1 -12.18 8.22 17.83
N LYS A 2 -13.10 9.09 17.42
CA LYS A 2 -13.84 8.95 16.16
C LYS A 2 -12.99 9.48 15.01
N CYS A 3 -13.00 8.83 13.86
CA CYS A 3 -12.38 9.35 12.64
C CYS A 3 -13.27 10.44 12.02
N GLU A 4 -12.64 11.47 11.45
CA GLU A 4 -13.32 12.33 10.48
C GLU A 4 -13.70 11.52 9.24
N LYS A 5 -14.76 11.93 8.53
CA LYS A 5 -15.25 11.18 7.35
C LYS A 5 -14.17 11.02 6.28
N SER A 6 -13.33 12.04 6.09
CA SER A 6 -12.20 12.00 5.14
C SER A 6 -11.12 10.99 5.53
N ASP A 7 -11.00 10.68 6.82
CA ASP A 7 -9.95 9.84 7.39
C ASP A 7 -10.44 8.42 7.69
N ALA A 8 -11.70 8.09 7.35
CA ALA A 8 -12.33 6.80 7.66
C ALA A 8 -11.54 5.59 7.11
N LYS A 9 -10.81 5.77 6.00
CA LYS A 9 -9.95 4.74 5.38
C LYS A 9 -8.56 4.61 6.02
N CYS A 10 -8.23 5.41 7.04
CA CYS A 10 -6.93 5.43 7.70
C CYS A 10 -6.99 5.14 9.20
N GLY A 11 -8.16 4.69 9.69
CA GLY A 11 -8.37 4.25 11.06
C GLY A 11 -8.15 2.74 11.20
N LYS A 12 -9.19 2.03 11.67
CA LYS A 12 -9.19 0.58 11.84
C LYS A 12 -9.45 -0.14 10.51
N ILE A 13 -8.66 -1.17 10.22
CA ILE A 13 -8.89 -2.10 9.12
C ILE A 13 -10.20 -2.84 9.39
N GLN A 14 -11.03 -2.94 8.36
CA GLN A 14 -12.26 -3.73 8.34
C GLN A 14 -12.18 -4.69 7.18
N CYS A 15 -12.52 -5.96 7.42
CA CYS A 15 -12.48 -7.02 6.42
C CYS A 15 -13.84 -7.72 6.34
N HIS A 16 -14.18 -8.24 5.16
CA HIS A 16 -15.18 -9.28 5.03
C HIS A 16 -14.47 -10.64 5.23
N SER A 17 -14.78 -11.37 6.30
CA SER A 17 -14.04 -12.58 6.66
C SER A 17 -14.93 -13.67 7.23
N ALA A 18 -14.74 -14.90 6.74
CA ALA A 18 -15.35 -16.10 7.29
C ALA A 18 -14.59 -16.67 8.52
N ALA A 19 -13.43 -16.10 8.87
CA ALA A 19 -12.58 -16.63 9.94
C ALA A 19 -13.25 -16.47 11.31
N LYS A 20 -13.43 -17.56 12.07
CA LYS A 20 -14.18 -17.54 13.35
C LYS A 20 -13.56 -16.66 14.44
N LYS A 21 -12.24 -16.51 14.44
CA LYS A 21 -11.46 -15.72 15.42
C LYS A 21 -10.23 -15.09 14.76
N PRO A 22 -9.69 -13.98 15.28
CA PRO A 22 -8.42 -13.44 14.82
C PRO A 22 -7.28 -14.43 15.04
N LYS A 23 -6.18 -14.24 14.31
CA LYS A 23 -4.93 -14.95 14.59
C LYS A 23 -4.27 -14.31 15.82
N GLY A 24 -3.72 -15.15 16.70
CA GLY A 24 -3.10 -14.73 17.96
C GLY A 24 -3.99 -14.97 19.18
N THR A 25 -3.36 -15.19 20.33
CA THR A 25 -4.05 -15.38 21.62
C THR A 25 -4.44 -14.05 22.27
N ASN A 26 -3.76 -12.97 21.88
CA ASN A 26 -3.92 -11.62 22.39
C ASN A 26 -4.77 -10.72 21.47
N ALA A 27 -5.68 -11.32 20.72
CA ALA A 27 -6.49 -10.62 19.73
C ALA A 27 -7.98 -10.86 19.96
N VAL A 28 -8.78 -9.79 19.86
CA VAL A 28 -10.25 -9.83 19.96
C VAL A 28 -10.89 -9.31 18.67
N SER A 29 -11.95 -9.98 18.23
CA SER A 29 -12.75 -9.53 17.09
C SER A 29 -13.53 -8.27 17.43
N ILE A 30 -13.62 -7.35 16.47
CA ILE A 30 -14.57 -6.25 16.49
C ILE A 30 -15.50 -6.46 15.30
N ASP A 31 -16.73 -6.90 15.56
CA ASP A 31 -17.73 -7.15 14.53
C ASP A 31 -18.71 -5.98 14.45
N THR A 32 -18.91 -5.46 13.25
CA THR A 32 -19.91 -4.41 12.96
C THR A 32 -20.74 -4.85 11.78
N THR A 33 -22.06 -4.89 11.94
CA THR A 33 -23.00 -5.15 10.85
C THR A 33 -23.55 -3.82 10.33
N ILE A 34 -23.49 -3.61 9.02
CA ILE A 34 -24.06 -2.43 8.34
C ILE A 34 -25.07 -2.87 7.28
N GLN A 35 -26.01 -1.98 6.96
CA GLN A 35 -26.94 -2.15 5.83
C GLN A 35 -26.47 -1.27 4.68
N THR A 36 -26.23 -1.86 3.51
CA THR A 36 -25.87 -1.14 2.28
C THR A 36 -26.72 -1.67 1.13
N ASP A 37 -27.46 -0.80 0.44
CA ASP A 37 -28.33 -1.17 -0.69
C ASP A 37 -29.30 -2.34 -0.39
N GLY A 38 -29.80 -2.41 0.85
CA GLY A 38 -30.69 -3.48 1.32
C GLY A 38 -29.98 -4.81 1.63
N ILE A 39 -28.65 -4.85 1.54
CA ILE A 39 -27.83 -6.01 1.86
C ILE A 39 -27.16 -5.80 3.22
N GLU A 40 -27.30 -6.80 4.09
CA GLU A 40 -26.56 -6.85 5.35
C GLU A 40 -25.10 -7.25 5.08
N VAL A 41 -24.17 -6.37 5.44
CA VAL A 41 -22.74 -6.62 5.32
C VAL A 41 -22.11 -6.67 6.70
N LYS A 42 -21.48 -7.80 7.02
CA LYS A 42 -20.71 -7.99 8.24
C LYS A 42 -19.25 -7.58 8.05
N CYS A 43 -18.87 -6.48 8.68
CA CYS A 43 -17.50 -6.00 8.76
C CYS A 43 -16.82 -6.56 10.01
N ARG A 44 -15.59 -7.04 9.86
CA ARG A 44 -14.78 -7.57 10.95
C ARG A 44 -13.43 -6.87 11.02
N GLY A 45 -13.14 -6.25 12.15
CA GLY A 45 -11.82 -5.78 12.54
C GLY A 45 -11.23 -6.63 13.65
N THR A 46 -10.03 -6.28 14.08
CA THR A 46 -9.37 -6.88 15.25
C THR A 46 -8.74 -5.80 16.12
N PHE A 47 -8.68 -6.08 17.41
CA PHE A 47 -7.84 -5.34 18.36
C PHE A 47 -6.88 -6.32 19.00
N VAL A 48 -5.59 -6.01 18.93
CA VAL A 48 -4.53 -6.82 19.53
C VAL A 48 -3.99 -6.06 20.73
N TYR A 49 -4.09 -6.65 21.91
CA TYR A 49 -3.56 -6.05 23.13
C TYR A 49 -2.14 -6.57 23.38
N SER A 50 -1.25 -5.70 23.88
CA SER A 50 0.07 -6.16 24.31
C SER A 50 -0.07 -7.07 25.54
N THR A 51 0.64 -8.18 25.55
CA THR A 51 0.71 -9.11 26.69
C THR A 51 2.03 -9.04 27.44
N GLN A 52 2.94 -8.17 26.99
CA GLN A 52 4.24 -7.97 27.61
C GLN A 52 4.39 -6.53 28.08
N ASP A 53 4.71 -6.37 29.36
CA ASP A 53 5.14 -5.11 29.94
C ASP A 53 6.37 -4.61 29.16
N GLY A 54 6.30 -3.41 28.60
CA GLY A 54 7.40 -2.81 27.83
C GLY A 54 7.31 -2.94 26.30
N GLN A 55 6.27 -3.57 25.75
CA GLN A 55 6.02 -3.63 24.30
C GLN A 55 4.90 -2.68 23.83
N GLY A 56 4.58 -1.68 24.66
CA GLY A 56 3.51 -0.69 24.42
C GLY A 56 3.69 0.19 23.17
N ASP A 57 4.84 0.10 22.51
CA ASP A 57 5.17 0.89 21.32
C ASP A 57 4.86 0.18 19.99
N LEU A 58 4.46 -1.10 20.00
CA LEU A 58 4.07 -1.75 18.74
C LEU A 58 2.72 -1.20 18.25
N PRO A 59 2.63 -0.63 17.03
CA PRO A 59 1.37 -0.15 16.51
C PRO A 59 0.38 -1.32 16.38
N ASP A 60 -0.83 -1.10 16.87
CA ASP A 60 -1.93 -2.06 16.78
C ASP A 60 -2.08 -2.55 15.32
N PRO A 61 -1.85 -3.85 15.04
CA PRO A 61 -1.84 -4.39 13.68
C PRO A 61 -3.22 -4.34 13.01
N GLY A 62 -4.28 -4.03 13.76
CA GLY A 62 -5.60 -3.74 13.22
C GLY A 62 -5.76 -2.32 12.68
N LEU A 63 -4.75 -1.45 12.76
CA LEU A 63 -4.76 -0.12 12.17
C LEU A 63 -4.26 -0.15 10.72
N VAL A 64 -4.82 0.74 9.89
CA VAL A 64 -4.37 0.90 8.50
C VAL A 64 -2.94 1.44 8.51
N MET A 65 -2.05 0.75 7.79
CA MET A 65 -0.63 1.09 7.74
C MET A 65 -0.39 2.42 7.03
N THR A 66 0.61 3.17 7.49
CA THR A 66 1.12 4.36 6.80
C THR A 66 1.53 4.01 5.37
N GLY A 67 1.18 4.86 4.40
CA GLY A 67 1.40 4.64 2.97
C GLY A 67 0.25 3.94 2.23
N THR A 68 -0.74 3.39 2.95
CA THR A 68 -1.92 2.75 2.32
C THR A 68 -2.72 3.79 1.52
N LYS A 69 -3.07 3.47 0.27
CA LYS A 69 -3.92 4.33 -0.58
C LYS A 69 -5.29 4.54 0.07
N CYS A 70 -5.68 5.79 0.30
CA CYS A 70 -6.98 6.15 0.85
C CYS A 70 -7.83 6.99 -0.12
N GLY A 71 -7.22 7.50 -1.20
CA GLY A 71 -7.89 8.22 -2.27
C GLY A 71 -6.98 8.35 -3.50
N GLU A 72 -7.47 9.02 -4.54
CA GLU A 72 -6.62 9.44 -5.66
C GLU A 72 -5.62 10.48 -5.19
N GLY A 73 -4.32 10.26 -5.47
CA GLY A 73 -3.23 11.12 -4.97
C GLY A 73 -3.11 11.18 -3.43
N LYS A 74 -3.71 10.24 -2.68
CA LYS A 74 -3.77 10.28 -1.22
C LYS A 74 -3.40 8.96 -0.56
N VAL A 75 -2.65 9.05 0.54
CA VAL A 75 -2.26 7.92 1.39
C VAL A 75 -2.53 8.20 2.86
N CYS A 76 -2.61 7.13 3.64
CA CYS A 76 -2.69 7.21 5.08
C CYS A 76 -1.35 7.62 5.68
N LYS A 77 -1.34 8.69 6.46
CA LYS A 77 -0.20 9.12 7.28
C LYS A 77 -0.73 9.70 8.58
N ASP A 78 -0.19 9.26 9.71
CA ASP A 78 -0.60 9.69 11.06
C ASP A 78 -2.12 9.52 11.30
N ARG A 79 -2.70 8.43 10.80
CA ARG A 79 -4.15 8.10 10.84
C ARG A 79 -5.05 9.08 10.07
N ARG A 80 -4.49 9.87 9.15
CA ARG A 80 -5.21 10.81 8.30
C ARG A 80 -5.02 10.49 6.83
N CYS A 81 -6.04 10.73 6.01
CA CYS A 81 -5.95 10.58 4.56
C CYS A 81 -5.41 11.86 3.93
N GLN A 82 -4.10 11.90 3.69
CA GLN A 82 -3.39 13.11 3.28
C GLN A 82 -3.03 13.04 1.80
N ASN A 83 -3.00 14.21 1.15
CA ASN A 83 -2.39 14.32 -0.18
C ASN A 83 -0.92 13.92 -0.10
N THR A 84 -0.46 13.21 -1.11
CA THR A 84 0.94 12.85 -1.26
C THR A 84 1.38 13.26 -2.66
N SER A 85 2.53 13.92 -2.73
CA SER A 85 3.22 14.18 -3.98
C SER A 85 4.29 13.10 -4.13
N PHE A 86 4.16 12.25 -5.13
CA PHE A 86 5.20 11.29 -5.48
C PHE A 86 6.09 11.87 -6.56
N THR A 87 6.52 13.13 -6.41
CA THR A 87 7.19 13.91 -7.47
C THR A 87 8.42 13.20 -8.03
N GLU A 88 9.20 12.53 -7.18
CA GLU A 88 10.34 11.72 -7.60
C GLU A 88 9.93 10.51 -8.45
N LEU A 89 8.87 9.80 -8.03
CA LEU A 89 8.31 8.67 -8.78
C LEU A 89 7.70 9.13 -10.11
N GLU A 90 6.94 10.22 -10.11
CA GLU A 90 6.36 10.83 -11.31
C GLU A 90 7.46 11.24 -12.29
N SER A 91 8.50 11.94 -11.80
CA SER A 91 9.66 12.33 -12.59
C SER A 91 10.38 11.10 -13.17
N CYS A 92 10.54 10.04 -12.37
CA CYS A 92 11.14 8.80 -12.83
C CYS A 92 10.31 8.11 -13.92
N ILE A 93 8.99 8.00 -13.74
CA ILE A 93 8.07 7.39 -14.72
C ILE A 93 8.13 8.14 -16.06
N VAL A 94 8.08 9.48 -16.03
CA VAL A 94 8.19 10.31 -17.24
C VAL A 94 9.54 10.10 -17.94
N ARG A 95 10.63 10.01 -17.16
CA ARG A 95 11.97 9.78 -17.69
C ARG A 95 12.15 8.41 -18.37
N CYS A 96 11.27 7.44 -18.11
CA CYS A 96 11.29 6.13 -18.77
C CYS A 96 10.60 6.11 -20.14
N HIS A 97 10.18 7.26 -20.68
CA HIS A 97 9.61 7.43 -22.03
C HIS A 97 8.43 6.50 -22.36
N GLY A 98 7.70 6.00 -21.35
CA GLY A 98 6.63 5.00 -21.56
C GLY A 98 7.12 3.62 -22.04
N HIS A 99 8.43 3.38 -21.98
CA HIS A 99 9.11 2.20 -22.51
C HIS A 99 9.82 1.39 -21.43
N GLY A 100 9.50 1.64 -20.16
CA GLY A 100 10.01 0.91 -19.01
C GLY A 100 9.24 1.24 -17.74
N VAL A 101 9.64 0.59 -16.64
CA VAL A 101 9.08 0.83 -15.31
C VAL A 101 10.14 1.43 -14.39
N CYS A 102 9.75 2.38 -13.55
CA CYS A 102 10.63 2.92 -12.52
C CYS A 102 10.78 1.93 -11.36
N ASN A 103 12.01 1.64 -10.94
CA ASN A 103 12.29 0.81 -9.78
C ASN A 103 12.54 1.64 -8.51
N SER A 104 12.78 0.98 -7.37
CA SER A 104 13.02 1.64 -6.07
C SER A 104 14.32 2.44 -5.99
N ASN A 105 15.26 2.24 -6.92
CA ASN A 105 16.49 3.03 -7.04
C ASN A 105 16.27 4.31 -7.85
N GLY A 106 15.06 4.55 -8.34
CA GLY A 106 14.74 5.67 -9.23
C GLY A 106 15.24 5.45 -10.66
N ASN A 107 15.59 4.23 -11.07
CA ASN A 107 16.07 3.91 -12.41
C ASN A 107 14.98 3.23 -13.25
N CYS A 108 15.07 3.37 -14.57
CA CYS A 108 14.18 2.66 -15.48
C CYS A 108 14.64 1.23 -15.71
N HIS A 109 13.71 0.29 -15.66
CA HIS A 109 13.84 -1.04 -16.21
C HIS A 109 13.09 -1.08 -17.54
N CYS A 110 13.84 -1.01 -18.63
CA CYS A 110 13.33 -0.90 -19.98
C CYS A 110 12.77 -2.21 -20.50
N SER A 111 11.64 -2.11 -21.18
CA SER A 111 11.04 -3.21 -21.94
C SER A 111 11.95 -3.65 -23.08
N ARG A 112 11.76 -4.89 -23.57
CA ARG A 112 12.41 -5.39 -24.78
C ARG A 112 12.28 -4.38 -25.93
N GLY A 113 13.39 -4.09 -26.60
CA GLY A 113 13.45 -3.11 -27.68
C GLY A 113 13.99 -1.75 -27.25
N TRP A 114 14.19 -1.48 -25.95
CA TRP A 114 14.66 -0.19 -25.43
C TRP A 114 15.88 -0.31 -24.52
N ALA A 115 16.78 0.66 -24.57
CA ALA A 115 18.02 0.69 -23.80
C ALA A 115 17.89 1.56 -22.54
N PRO A 116 18.45 1.12 -21.38
CA PRO A 116 18.67 2.01 -20.24
C PRO A 116 19.63 3.16 -20.60
N PRO A 117 19.63 4.29 -19.88
CA PRO A 117 18.95 4.52 -18.59
C PRO A 117 17.51 5.04 -18.70
N PHE A 118 17.08 5.52 -19.86
CA PHE A 118 15.82 6.28 -20.01
C PHE A 118 14.79 5.61 -20.93
N CYS A 119 15.13 4.46 -21.53
CA CYS A 119 14.27 3.74 -22.47
C CYS A 119 13.85 4.56 -23.70
N GLU A 120 14.67 5.55 -24.09
CA GLU A 120 14.43 6.42 -25.26
C GLU A 120 15.03 5.84 -26.55
N LYS A 121 16.09 5.05 -26.43
CA LYS A 121 16.86 4.52 -27.57
C LYS A 121 16.60 3.02 -27.74
N PRO A 122 16.68 2.48 -28.97
CA PRO A 122 16.59 1.04 -29.19
C PRO A 122 17.65 0.25 -28.39
N GLY A 123 17.28 -0.92 -27.88
CA GLY A 123 18.17 -1.78 -27.11
C GLY A 123 17.58 -3.14 -26.75
N LEU A 124 18.34 -3.94 -26.00
CA LEU A 124 17.93 -5.29 -25.60
C LEU A 124 16.90 -5.31 -24.46
N GLY A 125 16.62 -4.18 -23.80
CA GLY A 125 15.87 -4.10 -22.55
C GLY A 125 16.79 -4.02 -21.33
N GLY A 126 16.20 -4.03 -20.14
CA GLY A 126 16.92 -4.12 -18.87
C GLY A 126 17.14 -2.77 -18.20
N SER A 127 18.05 -2.72 -17.24
CA SER A 127 18.26 -1.53 -16.40
C SER A 127 19.75 -1.26 -16.19
N VAL A 128 20.10 -0.05 -15.76
CA VAL A 128 21.45 0.24 -15.25
C VAL A 128 21.78 -0.61 -14.01
N ASP A 129 20.76 -1.07 -13.28
CA ASP A 129 20.93 -1.89 -12.08
C ASP A 129 21.13 -3.38 -12.39
N SER A 130 20.46 -3.91 -13.41
CA SER A 130 20.45 -5.35 -13.73
C SER A 130 21.26 -5.73 -14.97
N GLY A 131 21.76 -4.74 -15.71
CA GLY A 131 22.30 -4.94 -17.05
C GLY A 131 21.22 -5.18 -18.11
N PRO A 132 21.64 -5.44 -19.37
CA PRO A 132 20.72 -5.73 -20.46
C PRO A 132 20.02 -7.07 -20.25
N VAL A 133 18.82 -7.24 -20.82
CA VAL A 133 18.15 -8.54 -20.87
C VAL A 133 19.02 -9.50 -21.69
N GLN A 134 19.43 -10.62 -21.08
CA GLN A 134 20.03 -11.75 -21.79
C GLN A 134 18.88 -12.56 -22.41
N TYR A 135 18.87 -12.70 -23.73
CA TYR A 135 17.99 -13.66 -24.41
C TYR A 135 18.79 -14.96 -24.56
N ASP A 136 18.21 -16.06 -24.11
CA ASP A 136 18.65 -17.41 -24.49
C ASP A 136 18.40 -17.65 -25.99
#